data_AF-A0A3L7UXK0-F1
#
_entry.id   AF-A0A3L7UXK0-F1
#
_cell.length_a   1.000
_cell.length_b   1.000
_cell.length_c   1.000
_cell.angle_alpha   90.00
_cell.angle_beta   90.00
_cell.angle_gamma   90.00
#
_symmetry.space_group_name_H-M   'P 1'
#
loop_
_entity.id
_entity.type
_entity.pdbx_description
1 polymer ?
#
loop_
_entity_poly.entity_id
_entity_poly.type
_entity_poly.pdbx_seq_one_letter_code
_entity_poly.pdbx_strand_id
1 'polypeptide(L)'
;MIYVSCQFETPIGRSDYSDYVRALQIDISGCDANGDRVLLGKIAADQVLVGDAQVDGMPLFDVCDQDSQGLHEAYVALFDETGEFQSELNLDDHADTLIFIWRAVVHSRLLPYLQGVIATIGTMFSQATVVAMWHSTTGLSDSELASLGFRRIAGSGLIYRHSALRSDFTNEHPTGLDVPLVFEAEESDAEWVLAKWKKVDSDE
;
A
#
# COMPACT_ATOMS: atom_id res chain seq x y z
N MET A 1 21.41 3.58 -1.99
CA MET A 1 20.40 3.08 -1.03
C MET A 1 19.04 3.55 -1.48
N ILE A 2 17.99 2.74 -1.30
CA ILE A 2 16.60 3.16 -1.51
C ILE A 2 15.97 3.42 -0.14
N TYR A 3 15.26 4.53 -0.02
CA TYR A 3 14.54 4.94 1.18
C TYR A 3 13.05 4.90 0.90
N VAL A 4 12.28 4.41 1.87
CA VAL A 4 10.82 4.45 1.87
C VAL A 4 10.40 5.24 3.09
N SER A 5 9.63 6.30 2.89
CA SER A 5 9.13 7.15 3.98
C SER A 5 7.63 7.37 3.85
N CYS A 6 6.89 7.11 4.93
CA CYS A 6 5.45 7.31 5.02
C CYS A 6 5.14 8.59 5.79
N GLN A 7 4.20 9.38 5.27
CA GLN A 7 3.66 10.58 5.89
C GLN A 7 2.15 10.42 6.01
N PHE A 8 1.60 10.74 7.18
CA PHE A 8 0.16 10.72 7.42
C PHE A 8 -0.17 11.65 8.59
N GLU A 9 -1.42 12.08 8.65
CA GLU A 9 -1.97 12.79 9.79
C GLU A 9 -2.90 11.85 10.57
N THR A 10 -2.98 12.04 11.89
CA THR A 10 -3.92 11.30 12.74
C THR A 10 -4.72 12.29 13.56
N PRO A 11 -6.04 12.12 13.67
CA PRO A 11 -6.82 12.94 14.58
C PRO A 11 -6.40 12.65 16.03
N ILE A 12 -6.50 13.67 16.88
CA ILE A 12 -6.13 13.60 18.31
C ILE A 12 -7.20 12.81 19.11
N GLY A 13 -8.42 12.69 18.58
CA GLY A 13 -9.49 11.85 19.11
C GLY A 13 -10.41 11.36 17.98
N ARG A 14 -11.18 10.30 18.25
CA ARG A 14 -12.12 9.71 17.30
C ARG A 14 -13.55 10.10 17.67
N SER A 15 -14.24 10.79 16.77
CA SER A 15 -15.58 11.33 16.95
C SER A 15 -16.47 11.14 15.72
N ASP A 16 -15.90 10.86 14.56
CA ASP A 16 -16.60 10.61 13.31
C ASP A 16 -15.98 9.41 12.55
N TYR A 17 -16.68 8.92 11.53
CA TYR A 17 -16.26 7.78 10.71
C TYR A 17 -14.92 8.02 10.00
N SER A 18 -14.68 9.25 9.54
CA SER A 18 -13.41 9.62 8.89
C SER A 18 -12.21 9.50 9.82
N ASP A 19 -12.40 9.49 11.14
CA ASP A 19 -11.28 9.39 12.10
C ASP A 19 -10.64 8.00 12.13
N TYR A 20 -11.26 7.01 11.49
CA TYR A 20 -10.76 5.65 11.33
C TYR A 20 -10.06 5.41 10.00
N VAL A 21 -9.99 6.43 9.13
CA VAL A 21 -9.26 6.38 7.87
C VAL A 21 -8.15 7.42 7.88
N ARG A 22 -6.92 7.02 7.52
CA ARG A 22 -5.79 7.92 7.38
C ARG A 22 -5.27 7.88 5.96
N ALA A 23 -5.29 9.03 5.29
CA ALA A 23 -4.57 9.19 4.04
C ALA A 23 -3.06 9.08 4.29
N LEU A 24 -2.43 8.19 3.55
CA LEU A 24 -1.00 7.92 3.58
C LEU A 24 -0.36 8.41 2.28
N GLN A 25 0.76 9.10 2.44
CA GLN A 25 1.67 9.40 1.34
C GLN A 25 3.00 8.69 1.61
N ILE A 26 3.35 7.76 0.73
CA ILE A 26 4.60 7.01 0.79
C ILE A 26 5.52 7.49 -0.33
N ASP A 27 6.62 8.15 0.05
CA ASP A 27 7.66 8.59 -0.87
C ASP A 27 8.79 7.55 -0.92
N ILE A 28 9.25 7.25 -2.14
CA ILE A 28 10.36 6.34 -2.42
C ILE A 28 11.51 7.16 -3.01
N SER A 29 12.68 7.13 -2.37
CA SER A 29 13.80 7.99 -2.74
C SER A 29 15.11 7.22 -2.92
N GLY A 30 15.94 7.66 -3.85
CA GLY A 30 17.34 7.26 -3.97
C GLY A 30 18.29 8.33 -3.45
N CYS A 31 19.60 8.12 -3.61
CA CYS A 31 20.61 9.15 -3.39
C CYS A 31 21.17 9.65 -4.71
N ASP A 32 21.46 10.94 -4.80
CA ASP A 32 22.29 11.51 -5.84
C ASP A 32 23.80 11.31 -5.56
N ALA A 33 24.65 11.89 -6.42
CA ALA A 33 26.11 11.85 -6.29
C ALA A 33 26.64 12.52 -5.00
N ASN A 34 25.89 13.45 -4.41
CA ASN A 34 26.24 14.14 -3.16
C ASN A 34 25.74 13.38 -1.92
N GLY A 35 24.92 12.35 -2.11
CA GLY A 35 24.25 11.62 -1.04
C GLY A 35 22.91 12.21 -0.62
N ASP A 36 22.42 13.23 -1.31
CA ASP A 36 21.13 13.86 -1.04
C ASP A 36 19.98 12.99 -1.55
N ARG A 37 18.85 13.02 -0.82
CA ARG A 37 17.67 12.21 -1.16
C ARG A 37 16.94 12.82 -2.35
N VAL A 38 16.73 12.01 -3.38
CA VAL A 38 15.97 12.38 -4.58
C VAL A 38 14.77 11.46 -4.73
N LEU A 39 13.60 12.06 -4.95
CA LEU A 39 12.33 11.34 -5.12
C LEU A 39 12.35 10.52 -6.42
N LEU A 40 12.01 9.24 -6.31
CA LEU A 40 11.95 8.31 -7.42
C LEU A 40 10.57 7.66 -7.58
N GLY A 41 9.72 7.74 -6.56
CA GLY A 41 8.34 7.32 -6.66
C GLY A 41 7.47 7.86 -5.53
N LYS A 42 6.17 7.89 -5.77
CA LYS A 42 5.14 8.23 -4.78
C LYS A 42 4.03 7.19 -4.83
N ILE A 43 3.52 6.84 -3.67
CA ILE A 43 2.36 5.98 -3.49
C ILE A 43 1.37 6.71 -2.59
N ALA A 44 0.10 6.70 -2.98
CA ALA A 44 -1.00 7.12 -2.11
C ALA A 44 -1.80 5.89 -1.72
N ALA A 45 -2.13 5.82 -0.46
CA ALA A 45 -2.87 4.73 0.14
C ALA A 45 -3.71 5.24 1.30
N ASP A 46 -4.74 4.51 1.66
CA ASP A 46 -5.53 4.80 2.86
C ASP A 46 -5.33 3.69 3.88
N GLN A 47 -5.12 4.08 5.14
CA GLN A 47 -5.09 3.17 6.27
C GLN A 47 -6.44 3.19 6.96
N VAL A 48 -7.16 2.08 6.91
CA VAL A 48 -8.36 1.85 7.73
C VAL A 48 -7.96 1.16 9.03
N LEU A 49 -8.33 1.78 10.15
CA LEU A 49 -8.09 1.28 11.51
C LEU A 49 -9.18 0.29 11.91
N VAL A 50 -9.17 -0.89 11.28
CA VAL A 50 -10.21 -1.93 11.41
C VAL A 50 -10.44 -2.31 12.86
N GLY A 51 -9.38 -2.65 13.59
CA GLY A 51 -9.49 -3.08 14.98
C GLY A 51 -10.02 -1.99 15.90
N ASP A 52 -9.64 -0.73 15.66
CA ASP A 52 -10.13 0.42 16.42
C ASP A 52 -11.62 0.67 16.17
N ALA A 53 -12.06 0.64 14.92
CA ALA A 53 -13.46 0.80 14.55
C ALA A 53 -14.33 -0.30 15.18
N GLN A 54 -13.87 -1.55 15.14
CA GLN A 54 -14.57 -2.67 15.76
C GLN A 54 -14.68 -2.52 17.29
N VAL A 55 -13.60 -2.12 17.97
CA VAL A 55 -13.61 -1.88 19.43
C VAL A 55 -14.57 -0.76 19.81
N ASP A 56 -14.60 0.31 19.01
CA ASP A 56 -15.47 1.47 19.26
C ASP A 56 -16.91 1.26 18.76
N GLY A 57 -17.23 0.09 18.18
CA GLY A 57 -18.56 -0.28 17.70
C GLY A 57 -18.99 0.44 16.42
N MET A 58 -18.03 0.94 15.64
CA MET A 58 -18.26 1.67 14.40
C MET A 58 -18.41 0.68 13.22
N PRO A 59 -19.51 0.76 12.44
CA PRO A 59 -19.67 -0.05 11.24
C PRO A 59 -18.58 0.24 10.21
N LEU A 60 -17.79 -0.77 9.84
CA LEU A 60 -16.72 -0.63 8.83
C LEU A 60 -17.25 -0.24 7.45
N PHE A 61 -18.47 -0.64 7.10
CA PHE A 61 -19.12 -0.19 5.87
C PHE A 61 -19.20 1.33 5.82
N ASP A 62 -19.73 1.95 6.89
CA ASP A 62 -19.87 3.41 6.97
C ASP A 62 -18.49 4.10 6.99
N VAL A 63 -17.49 3.51 7.65
CA VAL A 63 -16.11 4.01 7.64
C VAL A 63 -15.53 4.04 6.23
N CYS A 64 -15.68 2.94 5.47
CA CYS A 64 -15.14 2.83 4.11
C CYS A 64 -15.96 3.57 3.05
N ASP A 65 -17.24 3.84 3.29
CA ASP A 65 -18.12 4.58 2.37
C ASP A 65 -17.84 6.09 2.38
N GLN A 66 -17.31 6.61 3.50
CA GLN A 66 -16.99 8.04 3.63
C GLN A 66 -15.76 8.47 2.81
N ASP A 67 -14.88 7.54 2.44
CA ASP A 67 -13.66 7.83 1.69
C ASP A 67 -13.75 7.31 0.24
N SER A 68 -13.64 8.25 -0.71
CA SER A 68 -14.07 8.08 -2.10
C SER A 68 -13.06 7.41 -3.03
N GLN A 69 -11.87 7.01 -2.54
CA GLN A 69 -10.79 6.52 -3.42
C GLN A 69 -10.88 5.03 -3.75
N GLY A 70 -12.08 4.45 -3.70
CA GLY A 70 -12.36 3.03 -3.96
C GLY A 70 -12.31 2.14 -2.72
N LEU A 71 -12.26 2.75 -1.53
CA LEU A 71 -12.35 2.04 -0.25
C LEU A 71 -13.68 1.31 -0.08
N HIS A 72 -14.79 1.88 -0.59
CA HIS A 72 -16.07 1.18 -0.66
C HIS A 72 -15.97 -0.14 -1.44
N GLU A 73 -15.34 -0.13 -2.62
CA GLU A 73 -15.18 -1.35 -3.42
C GLU A 73 -14.23 -2.35 -2.75
N ALA A 74 -13.17 -1.85 -2.12
CA ALA A 74 -12.28 -2.67 -1.31
C ALA A 74 -13.04 -3.33 -0.15
N TYR A 75 -13.93 -2.59 0.52
CA TYR A 75 -14.77 -3.11 1.58
C TYR A 75 -15.66 -4.25 1.07
N VAL A 76 -16.43 -4.02 0.01
CA VAL A 76 -17.35 -5.03 -0.57
C VAL A 76 -16.60 -6.29 -1.01
N ALA A 77 -15.36 -6.14 -1.48
CA ALA A 77 -14.54 -7.26 -1.92
C ALA A 77 -13.88 -8.04 -0.77
N LEU A 78 -13.58 -7.37 0.35
CA LEU A 78 -12.79 -7.95 1.45
C LEU A 78 -13.63 -8.43 2.61
N PHE A 79 -14.76 -7.78 2.88
CA PHE A 79 -15.59 -8.02 4.05
C PHE A 79 -16.94 -8.63 3.67
N ASP A 80 -17.54 -9.32 4.64
CA ASP A 80 -18.92 -9.79 4.58
C ASP A 80 -19.90 -8.80 5.22
N GLU A 81 -21.19 -9.16 5.24
CA GLU A 81 -22.26 -8.34 5.80
C GLU A 81 -22.13 -8.07 7.31
N THR A 82 -21.29 -8.84 8.02
CA THR A 82 -21.02 -8.67 9.45
C THR A 82 -19.81 -7.78 9.73
N GLY A 83 -19.07 -7.38 8.68
CA GLY A 83 -17.84 -6.61 8.82
C GLY A 83 -16.62 -7.46 9.17
N GLU A 84 -16.72 -8.78 9.01
CA GLU A 84 -15.60 -9.71 9.09
C GLU A 84 -15.01 -9.94 7.70
N PHE A 85 -13.74 -10.35 7.61
CA PHE A 85 -13.16 -10.71 6.31
C PHE A 85 -13.89 -11.91 5.70
N GLN A 86 -14.12 -11.87 4.39
CA GLN A 86 -14.77 -12.98 3.70
C GLN A 86 -13.99 -14.28 3.92
N SER A 87 -14.70 -15.32 4.35
CA SER A 87 -14.09 -16.63 4.66
C SER A 87 -13.31 -17.24 3.49
N GLU A 88 -13.69 -16.92 2.24
CA GLU A 88 -13.00 -17.36 1.02
C GLU A 88 -11.56 -16.82 0.90
N LEU A 89 -11.25 -15.73 1.59
CA LEU A 89 -9.91 -15.13 1.59
C LEU A 89 -8.91 -15.94 2.43
N ASN A 90 -9.39 -16.88 3.25
CA ASN A 90 -8.60 -17.74 4.14
C ASN A 90 -7.58 -16.95 4.96
N LEU A 91 -8.05 -15.86 5.57
CA LEU A 91 -7.32 -15.07 6.54
C LEU A 91 -7.61 -15.68 7.91
N ASP A 92 -6.75 -16.62 8.33
CA ASP A 92 -6.89 -17.33 9.62
C ASP A 92 -6.61 -16.41 10.82
N ASP A 93 -5.97 -15.26 10.59
CA ASP A 93 -5.63 -14.25 11.58
C ASP A 93 -6.55 -13.02 11.48
N HIS A 94 -6.89 -12.43 12.64
CA HIS A 94 -7.54 -11.13 12.69
C HIS A 94 -6.59 -10.05 12.17
N ALA A 95 -7.02 -9.29 11.15
CA ALA A 95 -6.31 -8.08 10.73
C ALA A 95 -6.89 -6.86 11.45
N ASP A 96 -6.00 -6.08 12.08
CA ASP A 96 -6.35 -4.84 12.77
C ASP A 96 -6.28 -3.60 11.86
N THR A 97 -5.65 -3.76 10.69
CA THR A 97 -5.35 -2.69 9.75
C THR A 97 -5.59 -3.15 8.33
N LEU A 98 -6.28 -2.32 7.55
CA LEU A 98 -6.32 -2.44 6.08
C LEU A 98 -5.54 -1.26 5.48
N ILE A 99 -4.60 -1.55 4.59
CA ILE A 99 -3.92 -0.57 3.74
C ILE A 99 -4.45 -0.73 2.33
N PHE A 100 -5.13 0.29 1.81
CA PHE A 100 -5.62 0.31 0.45
C PHE A 100 -4.76 1.21 -0.43
N ILE A 101 -3.92 0.62 -1.30
CA ILE A 101 -3.08 1.38 -2.22
C ILE A 101 -3.88 1.66 -3.50
N TRP A 102 -4.37 2.89 -3.62
CA TRP A 102 -5.18 3.31 -4.77
C TRP A 102 -4.34 3.96 -5.87
N ARG A 103 -3.11 4.39 -5.60
CA ARG A 103 -2.25 5.01 -6.61
C ARG A 103 -0.76 4.84 -6.39
N ALA A 104 -0.03 4.62 -7.48
CA ALA A 104 1.43 4.66 -7.48
C ALA A 104 1.97 5.35 -8.74
N VAL A 105 2.99 6.19 -8.57
CA VAL A 105 3.81 6.75 -9.64
C VAL A 105 5.25 6.35 -9.37
N VAL A 106 5.80 5.49 -10.21
CA VAL A 106 7.12 4.90 -10.02
C VAL A 106 8.00 5.23 -11.22
N HIS A 107 9.15 5.85 -10.98
CA HIS A 107 10.12 6.10 -12.05
C HIS A 107 10.74 4.78 -12.53
N SER A 108 11.04 4.68 -13.84
CA SER A 108 11.57 3.45 -14.45
C SER A 108 12.84 2.90 -13.78
N ARG A 109 13.66 3.78 -13.18
CA ARG A 109 14.86 3.41 -12.42
C ARG A 109 14.57 2.59 -11.17
N LEU A 110 13.36 2.69 -10.60
CA LEU A 110 12.94 1.89 -9.44
C LEU A 110 12.44 0.49 -9.79
N LEU A 111 12.14 0.18 -11.05
CA LEU A 111 11.54 -1.12 -11.43
C LEU A 111 12.33 -2.33 -10.89
N PRO A 112 13.67 -2.38 -10.94
CA PRO A 112 14.43 -3.51 -10.39
C PRO A 112 14.30 -3.68 -8.87
N TYR A 113 13.85 -2.66 -8.15
CA TYR A 113 13.73 -2.64 -6.69
C TYR A 113 12.28 -2.64 -6.22
N LEU A 114 11.32 -2.52 -7.14
CA LEU A 114 9.92 -2.26 -6.82
C LEU A 114 9.31 -3.40 -5.99
N GLN A 115 9.64 -4.66 -6.27
CA GLN A 115 9.20 -5.78 -5.42
C GLN A 115 9.66 -5.61 -3.97
N GLY A 116 10.93 -5.25 -3.76
CA GLY A 116 11.49 -4.97 -2.44
C GLY A 116 10.78 -3.81 -1.76
N VAL A 117 10.49 -2.74 -2.49
CA VAL A 117 9.74 -1.58 -1.99
C VAL A 117 8.32 -1.99 -1.56
N ILE A 118 7.57 -2.71 -2.40
CA ILE A 118 6.21 -3.16 -2.05
C ILE A 118 6.24 -4.14 -0.87
N ALA A 119 7.25 -5.03 -0.81
CA ALA A 119 7.45 -5.90 0.35
C ALA A 119 7.67 -5.08 1.63
N THR A 120 8.52 -4.04 1.58
CA THR A 120 8.76 -3.13 2.70
C THR A 120 7.48 -2.43 3.12
N ILE A 121 6.66 -1.94 2.18
CA ILE A 121 5.37 -1.31 2.49
C ILE A 121 4.45 -2.25 3.25
N GLY A 122 4.35 -3.52 2.84
CA GLY A 122 3.56 -4.52 3.56
C GLY A 122 4.01 -4.73 5.01
N THR A 123 5.28 -4.45 5.32
CA THR A 123 5.84 -4.60 6.67
C THR A 123 5.96 -3.30 7.46
N MET A 124 5.60 -2.14 6.88
CA MET A 124 5.74 -0.83 7.56
C MET A 124 4.76 -0.65 8.74
N PHE A 125 3.68 -1.43 8.76
CA PHE A 125 2.61 -1.35 9.75
C PHE A 125 2.64 -2.57 10.70
N SER A 126 1.48 -3.02 11.17
CA SER A 126 1.38 -4.20 12.02
C SER A 126 1.58 -5.49 11.20
N GLN A 127 1.90 -6.60 11.87
CA GLN A 127 1.82 -7.93 11.23
C GLN A 127 0.38 -8.34 10.90
N ALA A 128 -0.59 -7.79 11.65
CA ALA A 128 -2.02 -7.93 11.44
C ALA A 128 -2.55 -6.92 10.39
N THR A 129 -1.77 -6.67 9.34
CA THR A 129 -2.14 -5.76 8.25
C THR A 129 -2.53 -6.55 7.01
N VAL A 130 -3.67 -6.20 6.41
CA VAL A 130 -4.02 -6.58 5.04
C VAL A 130 -3.65 -5.42 4.13
N VAL A 131 -2.91 -5.71 3.06
CA VAL A 131 -2.66 -4.74 1.98
C VAL A 131 -3.49 -5.14 0.78
N ALA A 132 -4.34 -4.22 0.31
CA ALA A 132 -5.14 -4.40 -0.89
C ALA A 132 -4.85 -3.28 -1.90
N MET A 133 -5.00 -3.57 -3.19
CA MET A 133 -4.85 -2.60 -4.27
C MET A 133 -5.51 -3.10 -5.55
N TRP A 134 -5.76 -2.20 -6.49
CA TRP A 134 -6.07 -2.61 -7.86
C TRP A 134 -4.87 -3.33 -8.48
N HIS A 135 -5.14 -4.38 -9.24
CA HIS A 135 -4.10 -5.21 -9.85
C HIS A 135 -3.04 -4.40 -10.64
N SER A 136 -3.49 -3.35 -11.34
CA SER A 136 -2.62 -2.52 -12.19
C SER A 136 -1.93 -1.35 -11.47
N THR A 137 -2.13 -1.15 -10.16
CA THR A 137 -1.70 0.09 -9.48
C THR A 137 -0.18 0.30 -9.51
N THR A 138 0.61 -0.74 -9.26
CA THR A 138 2.07 -0.62 -9.11
C THR A 138 2.86 -0.88 -10.39
N GLY A 139 2.23 -1.50 -11.40
CA GLY A 139 2.90 -1.93 -12.62
C GLY A 139 3.74 -3.21 -12.49
N LEU A 140 3.70 -3.89 -11.33
CA LEU A 140 4.29 -5.21 -11.15
C LEU A 140 3.52 -6.27 -11.97
N SER A 141 4.26 -7.25 -12.49
CA SER A 141 3.67 -8.39 -13.20
C SER A 141 2.96 -9.37 -12.25
N ASP A 142 2.11 -10.23 -12.82
CA ASP A 142 1.42 -11.29 -12.06
C ASP A 142 2.37 -12.19 -11.27
N SER A 143 3.50 -12.58 -11.87
CA SER A 143 4.51 -13.40 -11.20
C SER A 143 5.17 -12.67 -10.03
N GLU A 144 5.40 -11.37 -10.18
CA GLU A 144 6.02 -10.56 -9.12
C GLU A 144 5.05 -10.30 -7.97
N LEU A 145 3.77 -10.09 -8.26
CA LEU A 145 2.72 -9.94 -7.26
C LEU A 145 2.50 -11.27 -6.50
N ALA A 146 2.46 -12.39 -7.22
CA ALA A 146 2.33 -13.71 -6.61
C ALA A 146 3.51 -14.05 -5.69
N SER A 147 4.76 -13.74 -6.08
CA SER A 147 5.93 -13.99 -5.22
C SER A 147 5.93 -13.10 -3.96
N LEU A 148 5.27 -11.95 -4.01
CA LEU A 148 4.99 -11.09 -2.85
C LEU A 148 3.81 -11.58 -2.00
N GLY A 149 3.13 -12.66 -2.39
CA GLY A 149 2.00 -13.24 -1.67
C GLY A 149 0.67 -12.57 -1.95
N PHE A 150 0.57 -11.70 -2.96
CA PHE A 150 -0.72 -11.16 -3.40
C PHE A 150 -1.56 -12.25 -4.07
N ARG A 151 -2.85 -12.25 -3.73
CA ARG A 151 -3.88 -13.12 -4.28
C ARG A 151 -4.97 -12.26 -4.91
N ARG A 152 -5.59 -12.79 -5.97
CA ARG A 152 -6.75 -12.16 -6.61
C ARG A 152 -8.01 -12.41 -5.77
N ILE A 153 -8.87 -11.41 -5.69
CA ILE A 153 -10.21 -11.58 -5.14
C ILE A 153 -11.15 -11.89 -6.31
N ALA A 154 -11.90 -12.99 -6.21
CA ALA A 154 -12.79 -13.40 -7.29
C ALA A 154 -13.89 -12.35 -7.52
N GLY A 155 -14.18 -12.06 -8.79
CA GLY A 155 -15.24 -11.09 -9.15
C GLY A 155 -14.87 -9.61 -8.97
N SER A 156 -13.63 -9.29 -8.57
CA SER A 156 -13.15 -7.91 -8.49
C SER A 156 -11.84 -7.71 -9.26
N GLY A 157 -11.48 -6.43 -9.47
CA GLY A 157 -10.16 -6.04 -10.01
C GLY A 157 -9.06 -5.97 -8.94
N LEU A 158 -9.37 -6.38 -7.71
CA LEU A 158 -8.52 -6.21 -6.55
C LEU A 158 -7.64 -7.42 -6.29
N ILE A 159 -6.48 -7.13 -5.72
CA ILE A 159 -5.57 -8.10 -5.14
C ILE A 159 -5.31 -7.74 -3.69
N TYR A 160 -5.04 -8.75 -2.87
CA TYR A 160 -4.76 -8.58 -1.45
C TYR A 160 -3.63 -9.48 -1.00
N ARG A 161 -2.95 -9.08 0.08
CA ARG A 161 -2.03 -9.92 0.84
C ARG A 161 -2.20 -9.64 2.34
N HIS A 162 -1.91 -10.63 3.16
CA HIS A 162 -1.82 -10.46 4.61
C HIS A 162 -0.36 -10.45 5.04
N SER A 163 0.03 -9.48 5.85
CA SER A 163 1.44 -9.24 6.20
C SER A 163 2.05 -10.31 7.09
N ALA A 164 1.25 -10.98 7.93
CA ALA A 164 1.71 -12.14 8.71
C ALA A 164 2.10 -13.36 7.86
N LEU A 165 1.62 -13.46 6.61
CA LEU A 165 1.89 -14.61 5.75
C LEU A 165 3.25 -14.44 5.07
N ARG A 166 4.11 -15.45 5.24
CA ARG A 166 5.38 -15.52 4.50
C ARG A 166 5.09 -15.72 3.01
N SER A 167 5.78 -14.95 2.18
CA SER A 167 5.79 -15.11 0.73
C SER A 167 7.11 -15.70 0.23
N ASP A 168 7.13 -16.24 -0.98
CA ASP A 168 8.36 -16.74 -1.62
C ASP A 168 9.45 -15.68 -1.61
N PHE A 169 9.10 -14.43 -1.95
CA PHE A 169 10.02 -13.29 -1.89
C PHE A 169 10.64 -13.10 -0.49
N THR A 170 9.82 -13.10 0.57
CA THR A 170 10.35 -12.94 1.95
C THR A 170 11.14 -14.15 2.45
N ASN A 171 10.94 -15.32 1.86
CA ASN A 171 11.73 -16.51 2.15
C ASN A 171 13.10 -16.44 1.48
N GLU A 172 13.15 -15.97 0.23
CA GLU A 172 14.38 -15.77 -0.54
C GLU A 172 15.19 -14.57 -0.04
N HIS A 173 14.50 -13.54 0.47
CA HIS A 173 15.08 -12.28 0.92
C HIS A 173 14.71 -11.97 2.39
N PRO A 174 15.16 -12.78 3.36
CA PRO A 174 14.76 -12.66 4.76
C PRO A 174 15.22 -11.34 5.43
N THR A 175 16.25 -10.70 4.88
CA THR A 175 16.77 -9.40 5.33
C THR A 175 16.46 -8.26 4.37
N GLY A 176 15.53 -8.47 3.44
CA GLY A 176 15.24 -7.55 2.34
C GLY A 176 16.06 -7.83 1.08
N LEU A 177 15.70 -7.12 0.01
CA LEU A 177 16.30 -7.27 -1.31
C LEU A 177 17.70 -6.64 -1.34
N ASP A 178 18.73 -7.48 -1.34
CA ASP A 178 20.12 -7.04 -1.43
C ASP A 178 20.60 -7.02 -2.89
N VAL A 179 20.22 -5.95 -3.59
CA VAL A 179 20.65 -5.68 -4.97
C VAL A 179 21.51 -4.42 -4.98
N PRO A 180 22.71 -4.46 -5.61
CA PRO A 180 23.56 -3.27 -5.71
C PRO A 180 22.81 -2.12 -6.39
N LEU A 181 22.90 -0.92 -5.81
CA LEU A 181 22.36 0.26 -6.47
C LEU A 181 23.19 0.56 -7.72
N VAL A 182 22.60 0.38 -8.91
CA VAL A 182 23.28 0.56 -10.20
C VAL A 182 23.10 1.94 -10.82
N PHE A 183 22.53 2.91 -10.10
CA PHE A 183 22.30 4.25 -10.61
C PHE A 183 22.41 5.30 -9.49
N GLU A 184 22.77 6.52 -9.87
CA GLU A 184 22.64 7.72 -9.04
C GLU A 184 21.35 8.43 -9.43
N ALA A 185 20.55 8.82 -8.44
CA ALA A 185 19.31 9.53 -8.71
C ALA A 185 19.61 10.97 -9.17
N GLU A 186 18.79 11.49 -10.08
CA GLU A 186 18.97 12.82 -10.66
C GLU A 186 17.76 13.70 -10.34
N GLU A 187 17.96 15.01 -10.23
CA GLU A 187 16.85 15.97 -10.01
C GLU A 187 15.74 15.82 -11.05
N SER A 188 16.10 15.50 -12.30
CA SER A 188 15.18 15.22 -13.40
C SER A 188 14.25 14.02 -13.13
N ASP A 189 14.69 13.03 -12.35
CA ASP A 189 13.86 11.89 -11.92
C ASP A 189 12.73 12.38 -11.01
N ALA A 190 13.05 13.25 -10.04
CA ALA A 190 12.06 13.82 -9.12
C ALA A 190 11.08 14.75 -9.86
N GLU A 191 11.56 15.58 -10.78
CA GLU A 191 10.71 16.43 -11.63
C GLU A 191 9.70 15.58 -12.42
N TRP A 192 10.15 14.45 -12.99
CA TRP A 192 9.28 13.54 -13.71
C TRP A 192 8.19 12.95 -12.80
N VAL A 193 8.56 12.48 -11.60
CA VAL A 193 7.61 11.90 -10.63
C VAL A 193 6.57 12.94 -10.23
N LEU A 194 6.98 14.17 -9.91
CA LEU A 194 6.08 15.24 -9.52
C LEU A 194 5.17 15.67 -10.67
N ALA A 195 5.68 15.73 -11.91
CA ALA A 195 4.87 16.05 -13.08
C ALA A 195 3.84 14.96 -13.38
N LYS A 196 4.21 13.69 -13.23
CA LYS A 196 3.29 12.55 -13.40
C LYS A 196 2.26 12.48 -12.29
N TRP A 197 2.66 12.76 -11.05
CA TRP A 197 1.74 12.86 -9.92
C TRP A 197 0.68 13.93 -10.21
N LYS A 198 1.07 15.17 -10.46
CA LYS A 198 0.13 16.28 -10.71
C LYS A 198 -0.84 16.05 -11.88
N LYS A 199 -0.42 15.36 -12.94
CA LYS A 199 -1.30 15.08 -14.09
C LYS A 199 -2.48 14.18 -13.72
N VAL A 200 -2.24 13.23 -12.83
CA VAL A 200 -3.31 12.34 -12.37
C VAL A 200 -4.31 13.11 -11.48
N ASP A 201 -3.83 14.08 -10.68
CA ASP A 201 -4.71 14.95 -9.87
C ASP A 201 -5.61 15.87 -10.73
N SER A 202 -5.26 16.10 -12.00
CA SER A 202 -6.04 16.95 -12.92
C SER A 202 -7.02 16.18 -13.82
N ASP A 203 -6.91 14.85 -13.83
CA ASP A 203 -7.78 13.96 -14.62
C ASP A 203 -8.88 13.29 -13.75
N GLU A 204 -8.91 13.58 -12.43
CA GLU A 204 -10.00 13.32 -11.47
C GLU A 204 -10.90 14.56 -11.31
#